data_AF-A0A2E0SPI4-F1
#
_entry.id   AF-A0A2E0SPI4-F1
#
_cell.length_a   1.000
_cell.length_b   1.000
_cell.length_c   1.000
_cell.angle_alpha   90.00
_cell.angle_beta   90.00
_cell.angle_gamma   90.00
#
_symmetry.space_group_name_H-M   'P 1'
#
loop_
_entity.id
_entity.type
_entity.pdbx_description
1 polymer ?
#
loop_
_entity_poly.entity_id
_entity_poly.type
_entity_poly.pdbx_seq_one_letter_code
_entity_poly.pdbx_strand_id
1 'polypeptide(L)'
;MINGPEIEFIAACCLRFVPDQMSRIYCDTGAIHAIAYAMLRLLALFGENGSQSIITSFGSYRQLKELRFTEATCALVLISASTSGELSKQLREVEPRFRPSQIVTIYYLGDDAEHENHVCNLLHDPERNVNGYKRILSYSADACPMCRAKSTAVPMTGDQFLPVGVNVYPLLIRASDAPSGLSSFLQPLVGKSLLRANYSDPQCGSTSEDLFIDLELAFANDYFLDVERWRNRFSTLVAHSVSLDTQRIVCLDDPASRRLTERVIEYCNSKGKSVPFITNSELQQNLSQYTQEGGATLVVASAFATGRQLLGVAQALRYAQISGAINYAIGFVRPNDRDVLRDVRSHLTFGDNGPDEHGFHVLDQFFFPSRRPDKENSWQREVKLLSDLEFSPPSVLVSRAAKIQQASSSKTRGLLNDLFMPSVGRKRLMLRPGFSFWDFGYDPRGISQGDVYTTISLVLHALRHGGREDRSLGQFDHVRRVISPRCFERFNDGVIQASILRAAHPVELDYSISDSLSEEMHEVLRTLFNQRRTEVGEAAIEFLVALATGQLRLTQSCIGTLYEEFANVTQSSIWHFYWECIRRTILLS
;
A
#
# COMPACT_ATOMS: atom_id res chain seq x y z
N MET A 1 39.80 -10.01 -13.44
CA MET A 1 41.14 -10.64 -13.58
C MET A 1 42.17 -9.54 -13.43
N ILE A 2 43.05 -9.64 -12.43
CA ILE A 2 43.95 -8.54 -12.03
C ILE A 2 45.39 -8.79 -12.50
N ASN A 3 45.78 -10.05 -12.71
CA ASN A 3 47.17 -10.42 -13.05
C ASN A 3 47.31 -10.87 -14.51
N GLY A 4 48.30 -10.31 -15.22
CA GLY A 4 48.61 -10.66 -16.61
C GLY A 4 48.90 -12.15 -16.85
N PRO A 5 49.70 -12.85 -16.01
CA PRO A 5 50.00 -14.27 -16.20
C PRO A 5 48.77 -15.19 -16.14
N GLU A 6 47.78 -14.85 -15.30
CA GLU A 6 46.53 -15.62 -15.21
C GLU A 6 45.73 -15.51 -16.50
N ILE A 7 45.69 -14.32 -17.11
CA ILE A 7 45.02 -14.07 -18.38
C ILE A 7 45.70 -14.85 -19.51
N GLU A 8 47.04 -14.83 -19.55
CA GLU A 8 47.82 -15.60 -20.54
C GLU A 8 47.63 -17.11 -20.38
N PHE A 9 47.55 -17.61 -19.14
CA PHE A 9 47.27 -19.03 -18.87
C PHE A 9 45.88 -19.44 -19.36
N ILE A 10 44.85 -18.66 -19.05
CA ILE A 10 43.48 -18.94 -19.54
C ILE A 10 43.44 -18.88 -21.07
N ALA A 11 44.09 -17.88 -21.66
CA ALA A 11 44.19 -17.75 -23.11
C ALA A 11 44.87 -18.98 -23.76
N ALA A 12 45.95 -19.49 -23.15
CA ALA A 12 46.62 -20.70 -23.62
C ALA A 12 45.70 -21.92 -23.61
N CYS A 13 44.87 -22.07 -22.56
CA CYS A 13 43.87 -23.15 -22.49
C CYS A 13 42.78 -23.04 -23.57
N CYS A 14 42.46 -21.82 -24.03
CA CYS A 14 41.51 -21.59 -25.10
C CYS A 14 42.05 -21.93 -26.51
N LEU A 15 43.37 -22.04 -26.69
CA LEU A 15 43.99 -22.28 -28.02
C LEU A 15 43.53 -23.59 -28.67
N ARG A 16 43.21 -24.61 -27.87
CA ARG A 16 42.72 -25.92 -28.38
C ARG A 16 41.40 -25.82 -29.16
N PHE A 17 40.68 -24.72 -29.04
CA PHE A 17 39.39 -24.48 -29.68
C PHE A 17 39.47 -23.54 -30.88
N VAL A 18 40.68 -23.07 -31.24
CA VAL A 18 40.88 -22.17 -32.38
C VAL A 18 40.62 -22.95 -33.68
N PRO A 19 39.76 -22.46 -34.59
CA PRO A 19 39.54 -23.11 -35.88
C PRO A 19 40.73 -22.84 -36.83
N ASP A 20 40.98 -23.77 -37.77
CA ASP A 20 42.08 -23.69 -38.76
C ASP A 20 42.12 -22.36 -39.54
N GLN A 21 40.95 -21.75 -39.76
CA GLN A 21 40.80 -20.40 -40.30
C GLN A 21 39.93 -19.59 -39.35
N MET A 22 40.55 -18.59 -38.71
CA MET A 22 39.89 -17.66 -37.81
C MET A 22 40.03 -16.23 -38.36
N SER A 23 38.91 -15.55 -38.59
CA SER A 23 38.86 -14.14 -38.96
C SER A 23 38.32 -13.24 -37.85
N ARG A 24 37.51 -13.81 -36.93
CA ARG A 24 36.81 -13.04 -35.88
C ARG A 24 36.71 -13.80 -34.56
N ILE A 25 36.74 -13.05 -33.46
CA ILE A 25 36.43 -13.54 -32.11
C ILE A 25 35.25 -12.74 -31.57
N TYR A 26 34.17 -13.43 -31.20
CA TYR A 26 32.99 -12.85 -30.57
C TYR A 26 33.04 -13.09 -29.06
N CYS A 27 32.98 -12.03 -28.26
CA CYS A 27 32.97 -12.10 -26.81
C CYS A 27 31.58 -11.76 -26.26
N ASP A 28 31.12 -12.48 -25.23
CA ASP A 28 29.84 -12.18 -24.58
C ASP A 28 29.84 -10.82 -23.85
N THR A 29 30.97 -10.43 -23.28
CA THR A 29 31.15 -9.27 -22.42
C THR A 29 32.47 -8.57 -22.76
N GLY A 30 32.52 -7.25 -22.53
CA GLY A 30 33.75 -6.48 -22.74
C GLY A 30 34.90 -6.89 -21.81
N ALA A 31 34.59 -7.54 -20.68
CA ALA A 31 35.55 -7.92 -19.66
C ALA A 31 36.53 -9.01 -20.11
N ILE A 32 36.12 -9.90 -21.03
CA ILE A 32 36.95 -11.01 -21.50
C ILE A 32 37.79 -10.67 -22.74
N HIS A 33 37.72 -9.44 -23.25
CA HIS A 33 38.59 -9.00 -24.34
C HIS A 33 40.08 -9.20 -24.04
N ALA A 34 40.49 -9.02 -22.79
CA ALA A 34 41.88 -9.25 -22.38
C ALA A 34 42.35 -10.69 -22.67
N ILE A 35 41.47 -11.68 -22.51
CA ILE A 35 41.77 -13.08 -22.85
C ILE A 35 41.88 -13.23 -24.36
N ALA A 36 40.93 -12.67 -25.12
CA ALA A 36 40.96 -12.74 -26.59
C ALA A 36 42.23 -12.07 -27.18
N TYR A 37 42.64 -10.91 -26.66
CA TYR A 37 43.90 -10.26 -27.06
C TYR A 37 45.13 -11.10 -26.68
N ALA A 38 45.14 -11.71 -25.49
CA ALA A 38 46.21 -12.62 -25.10
C ALA A 38 46.28 -13.85 -26.01
N MET A 39 45.13 -14.41 -26.43
CA MET A 39 45.08 -15.51 -27.41
C MET A 39 45.70 -15.10 -28.74
N LEU A 40 45.31 -13.95 -29.30
CA LEU A 40 45.88 -13.46 -30.57
C LEU A 40 47.39 -13.25 -30.48
N ARG A 41 47.88 -12.75 -29.33
CA ARG A 41 49.31 -12.61 -29.07
C ARG A 41 50.02 -13.96 -29.04
N LEU A 42 49.44 -14.99 -28.42
CA LEU A 42 49.99 -16.35 -28.41
C LEU A 42 50.00 -16.96 -29.82
N LEU A 43 48.92 -16.81 -30.59
CA LEU A 43 48.83 -17.27 -31.98
C LEU A 43 49.89 -16.60 -32.88
N ALA A 44 50.15 -15.30 -32.67
CA ALA A 44 51.19 -14.58 -33.38
C ALA A 44 52.59 -15.15 -33.10
N LEU A 45 52.87 -15.60 -31.86
CA LEU A 45 54.14 -16.22 -31.49
C LEU A 45 54.34 -17.58 -32.17
N PHE A 46 53.26 -18.33 -32.42
CA PHE A 46 53.31 -19.62 -33.13
C PHE A 46 53.28 -19.48 -34.66
N GLY A 47 53.18 -18.25 -35.19
CA GLY A 47 53.18 -17.99 -36.63
C GLY A 47 51.86 -18.35 -37.32
N GLU A 48 50.75 -18.40 -36.58
CA GLU A 48 49.44 -18.78 -37.13
C GLU A 48 48.70 -17.57 -37.75
N ASN A 49 48.02 -17.83 -38.87
CA ASN A 49 47.28 -16.82 -39.65
C ASN A 49 46.10 -16.20 -38.86
N GLY A 50 45.60 -16.87 -37.82
CA GLY A 50 44.50 -16.38 -36.98
C GLY A 50 44.85 -15.16 -36.11
N SER A 51 46.13 -14.80 -36.01
CA SER A 51 46.63 -13.68 -35.19
C SER A 51 46.09 -12.29 -35.56
N GLN A 52 45.52 -12.12 -36.75
CA GLN A 52 44.95 -10.84 -37.23
C GLN A 52 43.42 -10.73 -37.04
N SER A 53 42.82 -11.64 -36.28
CA SER A 53 41.36 -11.68 -36.14
C SER A 53 40.79 -10.45 -35.42
N ILE A 54 39.60 -10.01 -35.84
CA ILE A 54 38.90 -8.89 -35.24
C ILE A 54 38.11 -9.39 -34.03
N ILE A 55 38.28 -8.73 -32.87
CA ILE A 55 37.52 -9.02 -31.66
C ILE A 55 36.29 -8.12 -31.60
N THR A 56 35.12 -8.69 -31.30
CA THR A 56 33.85 -7.95 -31.20
C THR A 56 33.04 -8.47 -30.00
N SER A 57 32.59 -7.57 -29.12
CA SER A 57 31.65 -7.94 -28.04
C SER A 57 30.21 -7.90 -28.54
N PHE A 58 29.39 -8.86 -28.12
CA PHE A 58 27.96 -8.89 -28.42
C PHE A 58 27.03 -8.65 -27.21
N GLY A 59 27.57 -8.27 -26.05
CA GLY A 59 26.79 -7.72 -24.93
C GLY A 59 25.69 -8.62 -24.37
N SER A 60 26.03 -9.88 -24.09
CA SER A 60 25.19 -10.89 -23.43
C SER A 60 23.79 -11.04 -24.08
N TYR A 61 22.77 -11.39 -23.30
CA TYR A 61 21.43 -11.77 -23.75
C TYR A 61 20.63 -10.67 -24.46
N ARG A 62 20.90 -9.37 -24.17
CA ARG A 62 20.05 -8.27 -24.67
C ARG A 62 20.30 -7.93 -26.14
N GLN A 63 21.53 -8.08 -26.63
CA GLN A 63 21.97 -7.58 -27.94
C GLN A 63 22.13 -8.67 -29.01
N LEU A 64 21.90 -9.95 -28.66
CA LEU A 64 21.96 -11.09 -29.59
C LEU A 64 21.10 -10.91 -30.85
N LYS A 65 19.95 -10.22 -30.73
CA LYS A 65 19.01 -10.01 -31.84
C LYS A 65 19.36 -8.82 -32.74
N GLU A 66 20.16 -7.88 -32.24
CA GLU A 66 20.49 -6.63 -32.94
C GLU A 66 21.80 -6.74 -33.74
N LEU A 67 22.71 -7.62 -33.29
CA LEU A 67 23.99 -7.81 -33.94
C LEU A 67 23.91 -8.78 -35.11
N ARG A 68 24.43 -8.33 -36.27
CA ARG A 68 24.60 -9.19 -37.44
C ARG A 68 25.95 -9.91 -37.36
N PHE A 69 25.91 -11.21 -37.07
CA PHE A 69 27.09 -12.05 -37.13
C PHE A 69 27.61 -12.13 -38.58
N THR A 70 28.85 -11.68 -38.76
CA THR A 70 29.56 -11.67 -40.05
C THR A 70 30.59 -12.79 -40.01
N GLU A 71 30.72 -13.55 -41.10
CA GLU A 71 31.70 -14.65 -41.21
C GLU A 71 31.60 -15.70 -40.10
N ALA A 72 30.39 -16.04 -39.67
CA ALA A 72 30.13 -16.97 -38.56
C ALA A 72 30.84 -18.34 -38.69
N THR A 73 31.12 -18.79 -39.92
CA THR A 73 31.83 -20.05 -40.18
C THR A 73 33.33 -20.00 -39.86
N CYS A 74 33.93 -18.81 -39.79
CA CYS A 74 35.36 -18.59 -39.50
C CYS A 74 35.54 -17.79 -38.20
N ALA A 75 34.55 -17.84 -37.30
CA ALA A 75 34.55 -17.09 -36.06
C ALA A 75 34.61 -18.02 -34.84
N LEU A 76 35.29 -17.56 -33.78
CA LEU A 76 35.33 -18.19 -32.46
C LEU A 76 34.46 -17.38 -31.49
N VAL A 77 33.57 -18.03 -30.75
CA VAL A 77 32.71 -17.39 -29.75
C VAL A 77 33.18 -17.74 -28.34
N LEU A 78 33.51 -16.73 -27.54
CA LEU A 78 33.91 -16.86 -26.15
C LEU A 78 32.78 -16.35 -25.23
N ILE A 79 32.33 -17.23 -24.34
CA ILE A 79 31.38 -16.94 -23.28
C ILE A 79 32.14 -16.93 -21.95
N SER A 80 32.01 -15.86 -21.16
CA SER A 80 32.73 -15.65 -19.92
C SER A 80 32.39 -16.69 -18.86
N ALA A 81 31.11 -16.83 -18.51
CA ALA A 81 30.63 -17.81 -17.56
C ALA A 81 29.18 -18.20 -17.84
N SER A 82 28.82 -19.46 -17.56
CA SER A 82 27.46 -19.97 -17.72
C SER A 82 27.10 -21.01 -16.67
N THR A 83 25.88 -20.90 -16.11
CA THR A 83 25.34 -21.88 -15.15
C THR A 83 24.34 -22.87 -15.79
N SER A 84 23.65 -22.46 -16.86
CA SER A 84 22.58 -23.24 -17.51
C SER A 84 22.91 -23.68 -18.94
N GLY A 85 23.95 -23.11 -19.55
CA GLY A 85 24.24 -23.32 -20.98
C GLY A 85 23.25 -22.64 -21.93
N GLU A 86 22.31 -21.84 -21.42
CA GLU A 86 21.24 -21.25 -22.26
C GLU A 86 21.79 -20.29 -23.32
N LEU A 87 22.83 -19.50 -22.99
CA LEU A 87 23.43 -18.59 -23.97
C LEU A 87 24.01 -19.33 -25.18
N SER A 88 24.64 -20.49 -24.94
CA SER A 88 25.18 -21.34 -26.02
C SER A 88 24.06 -21.88 -26.91
N LYS A 89 22.93 -22.26 -26.31
CA LYS A 89 21.72 -22.74 -27.01
C LYS A 89 21.08 -21.63 -27.82
N GLN A 90 20.86 -20.45 -27.23
CA GLN A 90 20.26 -19.30 -27.90
C GLN A 90 21.12 -18.77 -29.05
N LEU A 91 22.44 -18.74 -28.91
CA LEU A 91 23.35 -18.36 -30.00
C LEU A 91 23.18 -19.26 -31.24
N ARG A 92 22.99 -20.57 -31.03
CA ARG A 92 22.73 -21.53 -32.11
C ARG A 92 21.35 -21.33 -32.76
N GLU A 93 20.35 -20.92 -31.97
CA GLU A 93 19.01 -20.61 -32.49
C GLU A 93 19.01 -19.32 -33.32
N VAL A 94 19.73 -18.28 -32.85
CA VAL A 94 19.81 -16.99 -33.54
C VAL A 94 20.65 -17.09 -34.81
N GLU A 95 21.75 -17.83 -34.77
CA GLU A 95 22.68 -17.96 -35.89
C GLU A 95 23.11 -19.42 -36.09
N PRO A 96 22.36 -20.21 -36.89
CA PRO A 96 22.62 -21.64 -37.09
C PRO A 96 23.92 -21.92 -37.87
N ARG A 97 24.59 -20.89 -38.41
CA ARG A 97 25.90 -21.02 -39.08
C ARG A 97 27.06 -21.29 -38.11
N PHE A 98 26.89 -21.05 -36.81
CA PHE A 98 27.91 -21.39 -35.82
C PHE A 98 27.97 -22.90 -35.56
N ARG A 99 29.17 -23.47 -35.66
CA ARG A 99 29.40 -24.87 -35.28
C ARG A 99 29.52 -24.98 -33.76
N PRO A 100 29.05 -26.08 -33.13
CA PRO A 100 29.19 -26.28 -31.69
C PRO A 100 30.65 -26.19 -31.20
N SER A 101 31.62 -26.64 -32.01
CA SER A 101 33.05 -26.56 -31.73
C SER A 101 33.61 -25.13 -31.64
N GLN A 102 32.87 -24.13 -32.15
CA GLN A 102 33.29 -22.73 -32.18
C GLN A 102 32.76 -21.93 -30.99
N ILE A 103 31.83 -22.48 -30.20
CA ILE A 103 31.26 -21.80 -29.03
C ILE A 103 31.92 -22.37 -27.79
N VAL A 104 32.67 -21.55 -27.08
CA VAL A 104 33.47 -21.96 -25.91
C VAL A 104 33.06 -21.15 -24.69
N THR A 105 32.69 -21.84 -23.62
CA THR A 105 32.44 -21.24 -22.31
C THR A 105 33.68 -21.33 -21.43
N ILE A 106 34.24 -20.21 -20.98
CA ILE A 106 35.47 -20.21 -20.18
C ILE A 106 35.20 -20.87 -18.81
N TYR A 107 34.18 -20.42 -18.09
CA TYR A 107 33.79 -20.98 -16.80
C TYR A 107 32.38 -21.57 -16.84
N TYR A 108 32.27 -22.87 -16.62
CA TYR A 108 30.97 -23.56 -16.60
C TYR A 108 30.62 -24.07 -15.20
N LEU A 109 29.37 -23.89 -14.80
CA LEU A 109 28.83 -24.38 -13.52
C LEU A 109 27.44 -24.99 -13.73
N GLY A 110 27.37 -26.17 -14.33
CA GLY A 110 26.11 -26.88 -14.62
C GLY A 110 26.27 -28.40 -14.80
N ASP A 111 25.16 -29.10 -15.03
CA ASP A 111 25.10 -30.57 -15.09
C ASP A 111 25.58 -31.14 -16.45
N ASP A 112 25.49 -30.36 -17.54
CA ASP A 112 25.78 -30.80 -18.93
C ASP A 112 27.24 -30.53 -19.35
N ALA A 113 28.20 -30.67 -18.44
CA ALA A 113 29.61 -30.37 -18.74
C ALA A 113 30.16 -31.24 -19.89
N GLU A 114 29.65 -32.46 -20.07
CA GLU A 114 30.10 -33.36 -21.15
C GLU A 114 29.65 -32.91 -22.55
N HIS A 115 28.60 -32.09 -22.66
CA HIS A 115 28.01 -31.69 -23.93
C HIS A 115 28.31 -30.23 -24.32
N GLU A 116 28.86 -29.43 -23.40
CA GLU A 116 29.30 -28.06 -23.68
C GLU A 116 30.81 -27.95 -23.77
N ASN A 117 31.31 -27.27 -24.82
CA ASN A 117 32.72 -26.93 -24.91
C ASN A 117 33.06 -25.88 -23.87
N HIS A 118 33.81 -26.29 -22.85
CA HIS A 118 34.22 -25.41 -21.76
C HIS A 118 35.72 -25.50 -21.48
N VAL A 119 36.27 -24.44 -20.89
CA VAL A 119 37.69 -24.40 -20.49
C VAL A 119 37.84 -24.96 -19.08
N CYS A 120 37.01 -24.52 -18.14
CA CYS A 120 37.06 -24.93 -16.74
C CYS A 120 35.65 -25.22 -16.19
N ASN A 121 35.49 -26.38 -15.56
CA ASN A 121 34.28 -26.72 -14.80
C ASN A 121 34.48 -26.35 -13.33
N LEU A 122 33.65 -25.44 -12.84
CA LEU A 122 33.71 -24.90 -11.48
C LEU A 122 33.02 -25.78 -10.44
N LEU A 123 32.31 -26.83 -10.86
CA LEU A 123 31.54 -27.70 -9.97
C LEU A 123 32.48 -28.51 -9.06
N HIS A 124 32.08 -28.70 -7.80
CA HIS A 124 32.81 -29.50 -6.84
C HIS A 124 32.95 -30.96 -7.31
N ASP A 125 34.19 -31.43 -7.42
CA ASP A 125 34.53 -32.82 -7.75
C ASP A 125 35.56 -33.33 -6.71
N PRO A 126 35.30 -34.46 -6.03
CA PRO A 126 36.16 -34.95 -4.96
C PRO A 126 37.58 -35.32 -5.41
N GLU A 127 37.81 -35.59 -6.69
CA GLU A 127 39.13 -35.95 -7.24
C GLU A 127 39.72 -34.81 -8.09
N ARG A 128 38.90 -34.12 -8.89
CA ARG A 128 39.38 -33.15 -9.88
C ARG A 128 39.28 -31.69 -9.44
N ASN A 129 38.37 -31.37 -8.51
CA ASN A 129 38.13 -30.00 -8.06
C ASN A 129 37.55 -29.95 -6.63
N VAL A 130 38.41 -30.26 -5.65
CA VAL A 130 38.04 -30.35 -4.23
C VAL A 130 37.54 -29.01 -3.66
N ASN A 131 37.98 -27.89 -4.23
CA ASN A 131 37.56 -26.54 -3.84
C ASN A 131 36.44 -25.98 -4.75
N GLY A 132 35.77 -26.83 -5.53
CA GLY A 132 34.72 -26.39 -6.44
C GLY A 132 33.48 -25.87 -5.73
N TYR A 133 32.64 -25.16 -6.48
CA TYR A 133 31.45 -24.51 -5.97
C TYR A 133 30.25 -25.46 -5.92
N LYS A 134 29.34 -25.18 -4.99
CA LYS A 134 28.00 -25.78 -4.99
C LYS A 134 27.19 -25.23 -6.15
N ARG A 135 26.29 -26.07 -6.65
CA ARG A 135 25.34 -25.73 -7.72
C ARG A 135 24.54 -24.48 -7.38
N ILE A 136 24.42 -23.57 -8.35
CA ILE A 136 23.48 -22.45 -8.33
C ILE A 136 22.20 -22.89 -9.06
N LEU A 137 21.05 -22.73 -8.40
CA LEU A 137 19.75 -23.08 -8.97
C LEU A 137 19.17 -21.87 -9.70
N SER A 138 19.10 -21.95 -11.03
CA SER A 138 18.43 -20.97 -11.88
C SER A 138 17.05 -21.49 -12.26
N TYR A 139 16.03 -20.63 -12.21
CA TYR A 139 14.65 -20.97 -12.55
C TYR A 139 14.12 -20.00 -13.60
N SER A 140 13.24 -20.46 -14.48
CA SER A 140 12.41 -19.56 -15.28
C SER A 140 11.49 -18.74 -14.37
N ALA A 141 11.01 -17.60 -14.88
CA ALA A 141 10.13 -16.69 -14.14
C ALA A 141 8.92 -17.40 -13.52
N ASP A 142 8.35 -18.40 -14.22
CA ASP A 142 7.14 -19.12 -13.80
C ASP A 142 7.42 -20.30 -12.83
N ALA A 143 8.67 -20.74 -12.74
CA ALA A 143 9.07 -21.92 -11.96
C ALA A 143 9.80 -21.57 -10.66
N CYS A 144 10.10 -20.29 -10.41
CA CYS A 144 10.88 -19.87 -9.25
C CYS A 144 10.14 -20.13 -7.91
N PRO A 145 10.68 -20.97 -6.99
CA PRO A 145 10.06 -21.24 -5.70
C PRO A 145 9.92 -19.99 -4.83
N MET A 146 10.88 -19.06 -4.90
CA MET A 146 10.81 -17.80 -4.16
C MET A 146 9.70 -16.90 -4.68
N CYS A 147 9.51 -16.81 -6.01
CA CYS A 147 8.41 -16.05 -6.59
C CYS A 147 7.05 -16.67 -6.23
N ARG A 148 6.94 -18.00 -6.20
CA ARG A 148 5.74 -18.71 -5.70
C ARG A 148 5.49 -18.44 -4.22
N ALA A 149 6.56 -18.31 -3.43
CA ALA A 149 6.50 -17.86 -2.04
C ALA A 149 6.28 -16.34 -1.88
N LYS A 150 5.94 -15.62 -2.96
CA LYS A 150 5.64 -14.18 -3.00
C LYS A 150 6.85 -13.29 -2.69
N SER A 151 8.06 -13.73 -3.01
CA SER A 151 9.25 -12.87 -3.03
C SER A 151 9.28 -12.04 -4.32
N THR A 152 9.67 -10.77 -4.18
CA THR A 152 9.79 -9.84 -5.30
C THR A 152 11.12 -10.03 -6.01
N ALA A 153 11.09 -10.24 -7.32
CA ALA A 153 12.31 -10.29 -8.12
C ALA A 153 12.89 -8.89 -8.32
N VAL A 154 14.19 -8.74 -8.07
CA VAL A 154 14.93 -7.50 -8.37
C VAL A 154 15.57 -7.66 -9.74
N PRO A 155 15.18 -6.88 -10.75
CA PRO A 155 15.81 -6.95 -12.04
C PRO A 155 17.25 -6.42 -11.94
N MET A 156 18.20 -7.17 -12.49
CA MET A 156 19.60 -6.77 -12.63
C MET A 156 19.85 -6.29 -14.06
N THR A 157 20.68 -5.27 -14.25
CA THR A 157 21.01 -4.70 -15.56
C THR A 157 22.51 -4.56 -15.77
N GLY A 158 22.91 -4.76 -17.03
CA GLY A 158 24.27 -4.60 -17.50
C GLY A 158 25.18 -5.78 -17.12
N ASP A 159 26.37 -5.78 -17.72
CA ASP A 159 27.40 -6.82 -17.50
C ASP A 159 27.92 -6.86 -16.06
N GLN A 160 27.70 -5.77 -15.30
CA GLN A 160 28.08 -5.66 -13.89
C GLN A 160 27.00 -6.15 -12.92
N PHE A 161 25.87 -6.65 -13.42
CA PHE A 161 24.73 -7.11 -12.61
C PHE A 161 24.28 -6.09 -11.56
N LEU A 162 24.20 -4.82 -11.94
CA LEU A 162 23.74 -3.77 -11.03
C LEU A 162 22.21 -3.87 -10.87
N PRO A 163 21.67 -3.75 -9.65
CA PRO A 163 20.23 -3.68 -9.48
C PRO A 163 19.69 -2.48 -10.26
N VAL A 164 18.61 -2.69 -11.00
CA VAL A 164 17.84 -1.57 -11.55
C VAL A 164 17.38 -0.70 -10.38
N GLY A 165 17.33 0.61 -10.60
CA GLY A 165 16.76 1.55 -9.65
C GLY A 165 15.32 1.18 -9.23
N VAL A 166 14.74 2.03 -8.40
CA VAL A 166 13.40 1.80 -7.86
C VAL A 166 12.37 1.66 -8.99
N ASN A 167 11.70 0.51 -9.06
CA ASN A 167 10.62 0.30 -10.04
C ASN A 167 9.34 0.92 -9.52
N VAL A 168 8.69 1.73 -10.36
CA VAL A 168 7.41 2.38 -10.04
C VAL A 168 6.29 1.69 -10.81
N TYR A 169 5.29 1.18 -10.10
CA TYR A 169 4.11 0.56 -10.69
C TYR A 169 2.87 1.43 -10.44
N PRO A 170 2.22 1.96 -11.49
CA PRO A 170 0.97 2.69 -11.34
C PRO A 170 -0.20 1.72 -11.16
N LEU A 171 -1.00 1.92 -10.11
CA LEU A 171 -2.19 1.13 -9.80
C LEU A 171 -3.45 1.87 -10.25
N LEU A 172 -4.24 1.22 -11.11
CA LEU A 172 -5.55 1.70 -11.51
C LEU A 172 -6.64 1.12 -10.60
N ILE A 173 -7.31 1.98 -9.82
CA ILE A 173 -8.42 1.61 -8.92
C ILE A 173 -9.64 1.16 -9.74
N ARG A 174 -10.22 0.02 -9.37
CA ARG A 174 -11.42 -0.56 -9.98
C ARG A 174 -12.47 -0.83 -8.92
N ALA A 175 -13.74 -0.93 -9.34
CA ALA A 175 -14.83 -1.33 -8.45
C ALA A 175 -14.62 -2.74 -7.85
N SER A 176 -13.93 -3.63 -8.57
CA SER A 176 -13.54 -4.96 -8.09
C SER A 176 -12.57 -4.95 -6.91
N ASP A 177 -11.88 -3.83 -6.69
CA ASP A 177 -10.93 -3.69 -5.58
C ASP A 177 -11.64 -3.33 -4.25
N ALA A 178 -12.96 -3.14 -4.28
CA ALA A 178 -13.74 -2.89 -3.07
C ALA A 178 -13.76 -4.15 -2.16
N PRO A 179 -13.58 -3.98 -0.84
CA PRO A 179 -13.62 -5.10 0.09
C PRO A 179 -14.98 -5.81 0.09
N SER A 180 -14.96 -7.14 0.23
CA SER A 180 -16.17 -7.96 0.29
C SER A 180 -17.11 -7.48 1.40
N GLY A 181 -18.36 -7.19 1.07
CA GLY A 181 -19.38 -6.76 2.02
C GLY A 181 -19.43 -5.25 2.29
N LEU A 182 -18.62 -4.42 1.61
CA LEU A 182 -18.64 -2.96 1.72
C LEU A 182 -20.03 -2.35 1.53
N SER A 183 -20.69 -2.68 0.40
CA SER A 183 -22.05 -2.23 0.09
C SER A 183 -23.02 -2.60 1.21
N SER A 184 -22.89 -3.81 1.75
CA SER A 184 -23.76 -4.30 2.83
C SER A 184 -23.53 -3.55 4.15
N PHE A 185 -22.31 -3.13 4.45
CA PHE A 185 -21.97 -2.39 5.66
C PHE A 185 -22.39 -0.91 5.57
N LEU A 186 -22.19 -0.29 4.41
CA LEU A 186 -22.44 1.14 4.20
C LEU A 186 -23.90 1.49 3.91
N GLN A 187 -24.65 0.64 3.20
CA GLN A 187 -26.07 0.87 2.88
C GLN A 187 -26.90 1.45 4.05
N PRO A 188 -26.81 0.92 5.27
CA PRO A 188 -27.61 1.44 6.39
C PRO A 188 -27.05 2.71 7.05
N LEU A 189 -25.81 3.09 6.75
CA LEU A 189 -25.11 4.26 7.32
C LEU A 189 -25.15 5.48 6.41
N VAL A 190 -25.15 5.26 5.09
CA VAL A 190 -25.15 6.31 4.07
C VAL A 190 -26.41 7.18 4.21
N GLY A 191 -26.21 8.51 4.16
CA GLY A 191 -27.31 9.48 4.24
C GLY A 191 -27.84 9.76 5.64
N LYS A 192 -27.29 9.12 6.69
CA LYS A 192 -27.68 9.35 8.09
C LYS A 192 -26.78 10.33 8.85
N SER A 193 -25.79 10.91 8.19
CA SER A 193 -24.82 11.84 8.81
C SER A 193 -24.06 11.25 10.02
N LEU A 194 -23.85 9.94 10.02
CA LEU A 194 -23.12 9.20 11.05
C LEU A 194 -21.61 9.10 10.76
N LEU A 195 -21.23 9.10 9.47
CA LEU A 195 -19.85 8.98 9.01
C LEU A 195 -19.20 10.35 8.96
N ARG A 196 -18.19 10.56 9.80
CA ARG A 196 -17.50 11.84 9.98
C ARG A 196 -16.00 11.67 9.81
N ALA A 197 -15.30 12.77 9.53
CA ALA A 197 -13.84 12.76 9.42
C ALA A 197 -13.19 13.77 10.37
N ASN A 198 -11.91 13.56 10.66
CA ASN A 198 -11.07 14.46 11.47
C ASN A 198 -11.62 14.75 12.86
N TYR A 199 -11.78 13.71 13.68
CA TYR A 199 -12.17 13.84 15.09
C TYR A 199 -11.04 13.39 16.01
N SER A 200 -10.71 14.20 17.01
CA SER A 200 -9.80 13.82 18.09
C SER A 200 -10.59 13.74 19.39
N ASP A 201 -10.55 12.59 20.05
CA ASP A 201 -11.15 12.46 21.38
C ASP A 201 -10.27 13.19 22.42
N PRO A 202 -10.79 14.23 23.10
CA PRO A 202 -10.04 14.95 24.11
C PRO A 202 -9.64 14.08 25.32
N GLN A 203 -10.36 12.99 25.61
CA GLN A 203 -10.01 12.11 26.74
C GLN A 203 -8.85 11.16 26.40
N CYS A 204 -8.68 10.81 25.13
CA CYS A 204 -7.67 9.85 24.70
C CYS A 204 -6.32 10.51 24.35
N GLY A 205 -6.15 11.82 24.60
CA GLY A 205 -4.89 12.56 24.48
C GLY A 205 -4.17 12.42 23.13
N SER A 206 -4.88 12.06 22.08
CA SER A 206 -4.29 11.53 20.86
C SER A 206 -4.64 12.32 19.61
N THR A 207 -3.80 12.15 18.58
CA THR A 207 -3.96 12.76 17.26
C THR A 207 -5.31 12.39 16.64
N SER A 208 -5.91 13.31 15.87
CA SER A 208 -7.24 13.07 15.28
C SER A 208 -7.26 11.81 14.42
N GLU A 209 -8.37 11.08 14.47
CA GLU A 209 -8.65 9.97 13.56
C GLU A 209 -9.19 10.52 12.24
N ASP A 210 -8.73 9.96 11.13
CA ASP A 210 -9.20 10.32 9.79
C ASP A 210 -10.67 10.00 9.60
N LEU A 211 -11.14 8.87 10.17
CA LEU A 211 -12.52 8.40 10.09
C LEU A 211 -13.07 8.22 11.49
N PHE A 212 -14.28 8.72 11.71
CA PHE A 212 -15.01 8.59 12.95
C PHE A 212 -16.47 8.27 12.66
N ILE A 213 -16.99 7.23 13.31
CA ILE A 213 -18.42 6.92 13.29
C ILE A 213 -19.01 7.46 14.58
N ASP A 214 -19.96 8.38 14.48
CA ASP A 214 -20.64 8.91 15.66
C ASP A 214 -21.66 7.89 16.18
N LEU A 215 -21.15 6.91 16.94
CA LEU A 215 -21.95 5.82 17.51
C LEU A 215 -22.87 6.31 18.62
N GLU A 216 -22.56 7.43 19.29
CA GLU A 216 -23.47 7.99 20.28
C GLU A 216 -24.75 8.49 19.60
N LEU A 217 -24.63 9.19 18.47
CA LEU A 217 -25.80 9.56 17.67
C LEU A 217 -26.52 8.35 17.08
N ALA A 218 -25.78 7.31 16.68
CA ALA A 218 -26.36 6.07 16.20
C ALA A 218 -27.23 5.39 17.27
N PHE A 219 -26.75 5.28 18.51
CA PHE A 219 -27.50 4.63 19.60
C PHE A 219 -28.53 5.55 20.27
N ALA A 220 -28.38 6.87 20.19
CA ALA A 220 -29.35 7.82 20.69
C ALA A 220 -30.62 7.89 19.83
N ASN A 221 -30.46 7.82 18.50
CA ASN A 221 -31.59 7.95 17.57
C ASN A 221 -32.19 6.59 17.21
N ASP A 222 -33.52 6.48 17.27
CA ASP A 222 -34.23 5.25 16.85
C ASP A 222 -34.08 4.95 15.35
N TYR A 223 -33.70 5.94 14.54
CA TYR A 223 -33.39 5.81 13.11
C TYR A 223 -32.32 4.75 12.79
N PHE A 224 -31.44 4.41 13.73
CA PHE A 224 -30.46 3.35 13.54
C PHE A 224 -31.09 1.95 13.66
N LEU A 225 -32.01 1.76 14.61
CA LEU A 225 -32.80 0.54 14.78
C LEU A 225 -34.00 0.45 13.83
N ASP A 226 -34.34 1.50 13.09
CA ASP A 226 -35.35 1.44 12.03
C ASP A 226 -34.91 0.65 10.81
N VAL A 227 -33.61 0.44 10.64
CA VAL A 227 -33.14 -0.53 9.67
C VAL A 227 -33.39 -1.91 10.23
N GLU A 228 -34.33 -2.62 9.61
CA GLU A 228 -34.73 -3.99 9.97
C GLU A 228 -33.53 -4.91 10.23
N ARG A 229 -32.47 -4.78 9.41
CA ARG A 229 -31.21 -5.52 9.58
C ARG A 229 -30.53 -5.24 10.93
N TRP A 230 -30.38 -3.98 11.33
CA TRP A 230 -29.71 -3.62 12.59
C TRP A 230 -30.58 -3.97 13.80
N ARG A 231 -31.90 -3.81 13.69
CA ARG A 231 -32.86 -4.27 14.70
C ARG A 231 -32.73 -5.76 14.96
N ASN A 232 -32.73 -6.55 13.88
CA ASN A 232 -32.61 -8.00 13.97
C ASN A 232 -31.25 -8.40 14.55
N ARG A 233 -30.15 -7.85 14.04
CA ARG A 233 -28.80 -8.13 14.58
C ARG A 233 -28.66 -7.71 16.05
N PHE A 234 -29.25 -6.58 16.45
CA PHE A 234 -29.25 -6.14 17.83
C PHE A 234 -30.05 -7.10 18.71
N SER A 235 -31.26 -7.48 18.30
CA SER A 235 -32.07 -8.45 19.03
C SER A 235 -31.37 -9.80 19.17
N THR A 236 -30.70 -10.29 18.12
CA THR A 236 -29.89 -11.51 18.16
C THR A 236 -28.69 -11.35 19.09
N LEU A 237 -27.98 -10.23 19.02
CA LEU A 237 -26.85 -9.96 19.90
C LEU A 237 -27.26 -9.99 21.37
N VAL A 238 -28.34 -9.28 21.73
CA VAL A 238 -28.80 -9.22 23.12
C VAL A 238 -29.36 -10.57 23.56
N ALA A 239 -30.08 -11.30 22.69
CA ALA A 239 -30.57 -12.63 23.00
C ALA A 239 -29.45 -13.66 23.24
N HIS A 240 -28.33 -13.53 22.54
CA HIS A 240 -27.17 -14.42 22.73
C HIS A 240 -26.29 -13.98 23.89
N SER A 241 -26.19 -12.69 24.18
CA SER A 241 -25.29 -12.15 25.21
C SER A 241 -25.89 -12.16 26.62
N VAL A 242 -27.20 -11.94 26.73
CA VAL A 242 -27.93 -11.91 28.01
C VAL A 242 -28.39 -13.32 28.36
N SER A 243 -27.77 -13.90 29.39
CA SER A 243 -28.16 -15.18 29.97
C SER A 243 -29.17 -14.98 31.10
N LEU A 244 -29.92 -16.03 31.44
CA LEU A 244 -30.80 -16.03 32.62
C LEU A 244 -30.04 -15.71 33.91
N ASP A 245 -28.77 -16.09 33.98
CA ASP A 245 -27.89 -15.87 35.14
C ASP A 245 -27.04 -14.59 35.04
N THR A 246 -27.31 -13.68 34.07
CA THR A 246 -26.62 -12.38 34.02
C THR A 246 -26.97 -11.54 35.25
N GLN A 247 -26.00 -11.28 36.12
CA GLN A 247 -26.18 -10.55 37.39
C GLN A 247 -25.66 -9.12 37.33
N ARG A 248 -24.75 -8.82 36.41
CA ARG A 248 -24.11 -7.50 36.29
C ARG A 248 -23.82 -7.14 34.84
N ILE A 249 -23.96 -5.85 34.52
CA ILE A 249 -23.48 -5.26 33.27
C ILE A 249 -22.30 -4.33 33.57
N VAL A 250 -21.19 -4.50 32.86
CA VAL A 250 -20.02 -3.61 32.93
C VAL A 250 -19.90 -2.84 31.62
N CYS A 251 -19.96 -1.52 31.72
CA CYS A 251 -19.89 -0.61 30.57
C CYS A 251 -18.51 0.05 30.51
N LEU A 252 -17.96 0.19 29.29
CA LEU A 252 -16.81 1.07 29.08
C LEU A 252 -17.17 2.53 29.39
N ASP A 253 -16.17 3.33 29.75
CA ASP A 253 -16.38 4.70 30.22
C ASP A 253 -16.85 5.68 29.10
N ASP A 254 -16.89 5.22 27.85
CA ASP A 254 -17.26 6.03 26.69
C ASP A 254 -18.77 6.36 26.65
N PRO A 255 -19.16 7.60 26.26
CA PRO A 255 -20.57 7.99 26.12
C PRO A 255 -21.39 7.08 25.21
N ALA A 256 -20.82 6.63 24.09
CA ALA A 256 -21.49 5.71 23.17
C ALA A 256 -21.74 4.33 23.79
N SER A 257 -20.83 3.84 24.64
CA SER A 257 -20.97 2.56 25.34
C SER A 257 -22.08 2.63 26.40
N ARG A 258 -22.23 3.79 27.06
CA ARG A 258 -23.35 4.03 28.00
C ARG A 258 -24.70 4.00 27.30
N ARG A 259 -24.83 4.65 26.14
CA ARG A 259 -26.06 4.60 25.32
C ARG A 259 -26.41 3.18 24.87
N LEU A 260 -25.41 2.40 24.45
CA LEU A 260 -25.65 0.99 24.12
C LEU A 260 -26.13 0.20 25.34
N THR A 261 -25.56 0.48 26.52
CA THR A 261 -25.95 -0.15 27.79
C THR A 261 -27.39 0.20 28.20
N GLU A 262 -27.79 1.47 28.07
CA GLU A 262 -29.18 1.91 28.30
C GLU A 262 -30.18 1.08 27.47
N ARG A 263 -29.89 0.88 26.17
CA ARG A 263 -30.74 0.05 25.28
C ARG A 263 -30.77 -1.43 25.67
N VAL A 264 -29.63 -1.97 26.12
CA VAL A 264 -29.57 -3.36 26.62
C VAL A 264 -30.42 -3.50 27.89
N ILE A 265 -30.40 -2.51 28.78
CA ILE A 265 -31.23 -2.48 29.99
C ILE A 265 -32.72 -2.38 29.63
N GLU A 266 -33.10 -1.51 28.68
CA GLU A 266 -34.48 -1.44 28.17
C GLU A 266 -34.97 -2.80 27.66
N TYR A 267 -34.12 -3.52 26.92
CA TYR A 267 -34.43 -4.86 26.46
C TYR A 267 -34.59 -5.86 27.63
N CYS A 268 -33.67 -5.86 28.60
CA CYS A 268 -33.77 -6.71 29.79
C CYS A 268 -35.06 -6.44 30.59
N ASN A 269 -35.42 -5.16 30.77
CA ASN A 269 -36.64 -4.73 31.46
C ASN A 269 -37.89 -5.20 30.72
N SER A 270 -37.90 -5.14 29.38
CA SER A 270 -39.01 -5.66 28.56
C SER A 270 -39.24 -7.17 28.73
N LYS A 271 -38.21 -7.91 29.14
CA LYS A 271 -38.25 -9.34 29.46
C LYS A 271 -38.44 -9.62 30.95
N GLY A 272 -38.65 -8.59 31.78
CA GLY A 272 -38.91 -8.70 33.21
C GLY A 272 -37.65 -8.91 34.07
N LYS A 273 -36.46 -8.59 33.54
CA LYS A 273 -35.18 -8.76 34.25
C LYS A 273 -34.51 -7.41 34.54
N SER A 274 -34.33 -7.08 35.81
CA SER A 274 -33.58 -5.90 36.24
C SER A 274 -32.14 -6.29 36.57
N VAL A 275 -31.17 -5.63 35.95
CA VAL A 275 -29.74 -5.91 36.12
C VAL A 275 -29.00 -4.60 36.42
N PRO A 276 -28.17 -4.54 37.48
CA PRO A 276 -27.35 -3.37 37.76
C PRO A 276 -26.26 -3.17 36.70
N PHE A 277 -25.98 -1.91 36.37
CA PHE A 277 -24.87 -1.53 35.49
C PHE A 277 -23.78 -0.79 36.28
N ILE A 278 -22.52 -1.00 35.91
CA ILE A 278 -21.33 -0.41 36.54
C ILE A 278 -20.40 0.09 35.44
N THR A 279 -19.75 1.23 35.64
CA THR A 279 -18.73 1.73 34.71
C THR A 279 -17.35 1.12 34.97
N ASN A 280 -16.51 1.02 33.95
CA ASN A 280 -15.17 0.45 34.09
C ASN A 280 -14.32 1.21 35.12
N SER A 281 -14.41 2.54 35.17
CA SER A 281 -13.71 3.35 36.16
C SER A 281 -14.12 3.01 37.60
N GLU A 282 -15.41 2.77 37.85
CA GLU A 282 -15.93 2.37 39.16
C GLU A 282 -15.48 0.95 39.55
N LEU A 283 -15.41 0.04 38.58
CA LEU A 283 -14.96 -1.33 38.79
C LEU A 283 -13.46 -1.37 39.17
N GLN A 284 -12.63 -0.56 38.51
CA GLN A 284 -11.19 -0.50 38.80
C GLN A 284 -10.89 0.13 40.17
N GLN A 285 -11.67 1.12 40.59
CA GLN A 285 -11.47 1.80 41.88
C GLN A 285 -11.89 0.94 43.08
N ASN A 286 -12.92 0.10 42.92
CA ASN A 286 -13.53 -0.66 44.02
C ASN A 286 -13.57 -2.17 43.74
N LEU A 287 -12.45 -2.73 43.28
CA LEU A 287 -12.31 -4.15 42.93
C LEU A 287 -12.83 -5.12 44.01
N SER A 288 -12.57 -4.83 45.29
CA SER A 288 -12.95 -5.69 46.43
C SER A 288 -14.44 -5.64 46.78
N GLN A 289 -15.14 -4.55 46.46
CA GLN A 289 -16.58 -4.42 46.73
C GLN A 289 -17.44 -5.06 45.64
N TYR A 290 -16.90 -5.18 44.43
CA TYR A 290 -17.60 -5.74 43.28
C TYR A 290 -17.18 -7.18 42.96
N THR A 291 -16.58 -7.87 43.93
CA THR A 291 -16.24 -9.29 43.80
C THR A 291 -17.51 -10.13 43.76
N GLN A 292 -17.65 -10.98 42.74
CA GLN A 292 -18.82 -11.83 42.55
C GLN A 292 -18.41 -13.30 42.47
N GLU A 293 -19.17 -14.16 43.15
CA GLU A 293 -19.05 -15.62 43.09
C GLU A 293 -20.25 -16.20 42.32
N GLY A 294 -20.00 -16.82 41.16
CA GLY A 294 -21.04 -17.36 40.28
C GLY A 294 -21.74 -16.28 39.46
N GLY A 295 -22.62 -16.68 38.54
CA GLY A 295 -23.35 -15.77 37.65
C GLY A 295 -22.60 -15.39 36.37
N ALA A 296 -23.30 -14.68 35.47
CA ALA A 296 -22.69 -14.13 34.27
C ALA A 296 -22.52 -12.61 34.34
N THR A 297 -21.35 -12.10 33.95
CA THR A 297 -21.12 -10.66 33.75
C THR A 297 -21.19 -10.34 32.26
N LEU A 298 -21.99 -9.35 31.89
CA LEU A 298 -22.07 -8.84 30.53
C LEU A 298 -21.20 -7.59 30.39
N VAL A 299 -20.16 -7.64 29.57
CA VAL A 299 -19.34 -6.47 29.23
C VAL A 299 -19.89 -5.83 27.96
N VAL A 300 -20.31 -4.58 28.04
CA VAL A 300 -20.87 -3.82 26.92
C VAL A 300 -19.88 -2.77 26.43
N ALA A 301 -19.56 -2.84 25.13
CA ALA A 301 -18.69 -1.89 24.47
C ALA A 301 -19.31 -1.40 23.15
N SER A 302 -19.32 -0.09 22.94
CA SER A 302 -19.84 0.49 21.70
C SER A 302 -18.97 0.14 20.49
N ALA A 303 -17.65 0.34 20.59
CA ALA A 303 -16.71 -0.08 19.58
C ALA A 303 -15.29 -0.28 20.11
N PHE A 304 -14.49 -1.06 19.39
CA PHE A 304 -13.05 -1.11 19.62
C PHE A 304 -12.24 -1.17 18.32
N ALA A 305 -11.04 -0.58 18.36
CA ALA A 305 -10.04 -0.68 17.28
C ALA A 305 -8.85 -1.57 17.68
N THR A 306 -8.18 -1.24 18.79
CA THR A 306 -6.99 -1.97 19.28
C THR A 306 -7.29 -2.99 20.38
N GLY A 307 -8.48 -2.92 20.98
CA GLY A 307 -8.90 -3.82 22.07
C GLY A 307 -8.28 -3.51 23.44
N ARG A 308 -7.40 -2.51 23.59
CA ARG A 308 -6.69 -2.23 24.85
C ARG A 308 -7.60 -1.98 26.05
N GLN A 309 -8.64 -1.17 25.88
CA GLN A 309 -9.60 -0.90 26.96
C GLN A 309 -10.37 -2.17 27.37
N LEU A 310 -10.81 -2.97 26.39
CA LEU A 310 -11.48 -4.25 26.62
C LEU A 310 -10.58 -5.26 27.35
N LEU A 311 -9.31 -5.37 26.95
CA LEU A 311 -8.33 -6.21 27.64
C LEU A 311 -8.06 -5.74 29.07
N GLY A 312 -8.03 -4.41 29.29
CA GLY A 312 -7.92 -3.84 30.64
C GLY A 312 -9.13 -4.19 31.51
N VAL A 313 -10.34 -4.16 30.96
CA VAL A 313 -11.56 -4.60 31.67
C VAL A 313 -11.52 -6.11 31.94
N ALA A 314 -11.11 -6.91 30.96
CA ALA A 314 -10.96 -8.36 31.12
C ALA A 314 -9.96 -8.69 32.24
N GLN A 315 -8.83 -7.97 32.30
CA GLN A 315 -7.85 -8.12 33.38
C GLN A 315 -8.43 -7.76 34.75
N ALA A 316 -9.21 -6.68 34.85
CA ALA A 316 -9.87 -6.31 36.11
C ALA A 316 -10.93 -7.35 36.52
N LEU A 317 -11.67 -7.90 35.55
CA LEU A 317 -12.69 -8.93 35.78
C LEU A 317 -12.12 -10.26 36.25
N ARG A 318 -10.88 -10.63 35.85
CA ARG A 318 -10.21 -11.82 36.40
C ARG A 318 -10.04 -11.79 37.92
N TYR A 319 -9.96 -10.61 38.52
CA TYR A 319 -9.91 -10.45 39.97
C TYR A 319 -11.30 -10.28 40.58
N ALA A 320 -12.21 -9.61 39.88
CA ALA A 320 -13.56 -9.31 40.37
C ALA A 320 -14.57 -10.45 40.18
N GLN A 321 -14.26 -11.48 39.39
CA GLN A 321 -15.14 -12.61 39.12
C GLN A 321 -14.42 -13.92 39.42
N ILE A 322 -14.74 -14.52 40.56
CA ILE A 322 -14.08 -15.73 41.07
C ILE A 322 -14.60 -16.98 40.34
N SER A 323 -15.88 -16.98 39.96
CA SER A 323 -16.54 -18.07 39.24
C SER A 323 -17.66 -17.49 38.37
N GLY A 324 -17.81 -17.99 37.15
CA GLY A 324 -18.92 -17.64 36.27
C GLY A 324 -18.49 -17.15 34.87
N ALA A 325 -19.45 -17.07 33.95
CA ALA A 325 -19.18 -16.71 32.56
C ALA A 325 -19.03 -15.18 32.36
N ILE A 326 -18.16 -14.78 31.44
CA ILE A 326 -18.07 -13.39 30.97
C ILE A 326 -18.54 -13.38 29.53
N ASN A 327 -19.54 -12.57 29.23
CA ASN A 327 -20.05 -12.37 27.87
C ASN A 327 -19.70 -10.96 27.42
N TYR A 328 -19.09 -10.82 26.25
CA TYR A 328 -18.78 -9.55 25.63
C TYR A 328 -19.84 -9.25 24.56
N ALA A 329 -20.59 -8.16 24.77
CA ALA A 329 -21.52 -7.59 23.82
C ALA A 329 -20.91 -6.32 23.21
N ILE A 330 -20.47 -6.43 21.97
CA ILE A 330 -19.76 -5.38 21.27
C ILE A 330 -20.61 -4.87 20.12
N GLY A 331 -20.79 -3.55 20.02
CA GLY A 331 -21.42 -2.93 18.87
C GLY A 331 -20.56 -3.09 17.61
N PHE A 332 -19.63 -2.18 17.39
CA PHE A 332 -18.83 -2.12 16.18
C PHE A 332 -17.38 -2.56 16.40
N VAL A 333 -16.93 -3.50 15.59
CA VAL A 333 -15.55 -3.97 15.60
C VAL A 333 -14.82 -3.33 14.43
N ARG A 334 -13.84 -2.45 14.74
CA ARG A 334 -13.07 -1.65 13.76
C ARG A 334 -11.54 -1.85 13.80
N PRO A 335 -11.02 -3.09 13.82
CA PRO A 335 -9.60 -3.34 13.82
C PRO A 335 -8.98 -3.00 12.46
N ASN A 336 -7.66 -2.79 12.45
CA ASN A 336 -6.92 -2.52 11.22
C ASN A 336 -6.81 -3.75 10.34
N ASP A 337 -6.63 -4.90 11.00
CA ASP A 337 -6.32 -6.18 10.38
C ASP A 337 -7.14 -7.31 11.01
N ARG A 338 -7.30 -8.38 10.23
CA ARG A 338 -7.92 -9.64 10.64
C ARG A 338 -7.13 -10.33 11.75
N ASP A 339 -5.81 -10.25 11.70
CA ASP A 339 -4.95 -10.87 12.71
C ASP A 339 -5.14 -10.22 14.09
N VAL A 340 -5.21 -8.88 14.14
CA VAL A 340 -5.49 -8.15 15.39
C VAL A 340 -6.84 -8.55 15.98
N LEU A 341 -7.86 -8.72 15.14
CA LEU A 341 -9.16 -9.20 15.61
C LEU A 341 -9.08 -10.60 16.21
N ARG A 342 -8.38 -11.51 15.53
CA ARG A 342 -8.19 -12.90 16.00
C ARG A 342 -7.48 -12.91 17.35
N ASP A 343 -6.44 -12.11 17.49
CA ASP A 343 -5.65 -12.03 18.72
C ASP A 343 -6.45 -11.43 19.87
N VAL A 344 -7.19 -10.34 19.65
CA VAL A 344 -8.06 -9.75 20.69
C VAL A 344 -9.15 -10.75 21.08
N ARG A 345 -9.77 -11.43 20.10
CA ARG A 345 -10.80 -12.43 20.37
C ARG A 345 -10.24 -13.59 21.19
N SER A 346 -9.10 -14.16 20.82
CA SER A 346 -8.52 -15.27 21.57
C SER A 346 -8.16 -14.89 23.01
N HIS A 347 -7.67 -13.68 23.25
CA HIS A 347 -7.37 -13.24 24.62
C HIS A 347 -8.63 -13.02 25.47
N LEU A 348 -9.73 -12.56 24.86
CA LEU A 348 -10.98 -12.33 25.56
C LEU A 348 -11.80 -13.60 25.78
N THR A 349 -11.74 -14.57 24.86
CA THR A 349 -12.48 -15.83 24.99
C THR A 349 -11.77 -16.89 25.83
N PHE A 350 -10.50 -16.68 26.15
CA PHE A 350 -9.70 -17.60 26.95
C PHE A 350 -9.97 -17.44 28.46
N GLY A 351 -10.43 -18.51 29.08
CA GLY A 351 -10.64 -18.63 30.52
C GLY A 351 -9.84 -19.78 31.14
N ASP A 352 -10.13 -20.10 32.41
CA ASP A 352 -9.42 -21.12 33.18
C ASP A 352 -9.68 -22.55 32.66
N ASN A 353 -10.83 -22.77 32.00
CA ASN A 353 -11.24 -24.07 31.46
C ASN A 353 -10.88 -24.25 29.97
N GLY A 354 -10.22 -23.26 29.35
CA GLY A 354 -9.68 -23.35 27.99
C GLY A 354 -10.17 -22.26 27.03
N PRO A 355 -9.92 -22.43 25.72
CA PRO A 355 -10.38 -21.50 24.70
C PRO A 355 -11.91 -21.57 24.54
N ASP A 356 -12.56 -20.41 24.34
CA ASP A 356 -14.00 -20.23 24.12
C ASP A 356 -14.91 -20.46 25.34
N GLU A 357 -14.39 -20.30 26.56
CA GLU A 357 -15.20 -20.28 27.79
C GLU A 357 -16.07 -19.02 27.90
N HIS A 358 -15.58 -17.89 27.37
CA HIS A 358 -16.27 -16.60 27.41
C HIS A 358 -16.95 -16.27 26.08
N GLY A 359 -18.18 -15.77 26.14
CA GLY A 359 -18.96 -15.43 24.95
C GLY A 359 -18.46 -14.15 24.29
N PHE A 360 -18.31 -14.14 22.95
CA PHE A 360 -17.92 -12.96 22.18
C PHE A 360 -18.95 -12.68 21.08
N HIS A 361 -19.79 -11.67 21.29
CA HIS A 361 -20.90 -11.31 20.41
C HIS A 361 -20.72 -9.91 19.84
N VAL A 362 -20.81 -9.80 18.51
CA VAL A 362 -20.53 -8.57 17.77
C VAL A 362 -21.74 -8.19 16.92
N LEU A 363 -22.12 -6.91 16.93
CA LEU A 363 -23.21 -6.40 16.11
C LEU A 363 -22.77 -6.32 14.67
N ASP A 364 -21.64 -5.66 14.39
CA ASP A 364 -21.02 -5.67 13.07
C ASP A 364 -19.51 -5.45 13.12
N GLN A 365 -18.83 -5.92 12.07
CA GLN A 365 -17.37 -5.84 11.96
C GLN A 365 -16.96 -5.33 10.59
N PHE A 366 -16.02 -4.38 10.57
CA PHE A 366 -15.40 -3.91 9.34
C PHE A 366 -13.97 -3.43 9.61
N PHE A 367 -13.09 -3.55 8.62
CA PHE A 367 -11.68 -3.17 8.77
C PHE A 367 -11.49 -1.70 8.40
N PHE A 368 -11.02 -0.91 9.34
CA PHE A 368 -10.79 0.53 9.15
C PHE A 368 -9.31 0.86 9.12
N PRO A 369 -8.92 1.94 8.42
CA PRO A 369 -7.56 2.41 8.48
C PRO A 369 -7.15 2.81 9.89
N SER A 370 -6.01 2.23 10.29
CA SER A 370 -4.90 2.88 10.97
C SER A 370 -4.97 4.38 11.19
N ARG A 371 -4.58 4.86 12.37
CA ARG A 371 -3.80 6.10 12.43
C ARG A 371 -2.68 6.03 11.39
N ARG A 372 -2.50 7.11 10.62
CA ARG A 372 -1.42 7.20 9.63
C ARG A 372 -0.06 7.01 10.33
N PRO A 373 0.91 6.35 9.68
CA PRO A 373 2.27 6.24 10.21
C PRO A 373 2.90 7.61 10.47
N ASP A 374 2.57 8.60 9.64
CA ASP A 374 3.02 9.99 9.76
C ASP A 374 2.38 10.75 10.95
N LYS A 375 1.42 10.13 11.66
CA LYS A 375 0.61 10.70 12.77
C LYS A 375 -0.15 11.99 12.45
N GLU A 376 -0.03 12.50 11.23
CA GLU A 376 -0.66 13.72 10.74
C GLU A 376 -1.74 13.43 9.71
N ASN A 377 -2.91 14.01 9.93
CA ASN A 377 -4.00 13.93 8.96
C ASN A 377 -3.87 15.02 7.91
N SER A 378 -4.51 14.81 6.75
CA SER A 378 -4.50 15.78 5.65
C SER A 378 -5.05 17.15 6.04
N TRP A 379 -6.06 17.21 6.92
CA TRP A 379 -6.58 18.47 7.46
C TRP A 379 -5.66 19.14 8.46
N GLN A 380 -4.87 18.37 9.22
CA GLN A 380 -3.87 18.94 10.11
C GLN A 380 -2.72 19.57 9.31
N ARG A 381 -2.30 18.93 8.21
CA ARG A 381 -1.31 19.51 7.27
C ARG A 381 -1.82 20.81 6.64
N GLU A 382 -3.09 20.84 6.25
CA GLU A 382 -3.72 22.06 5.76
C GLU A 382 -3.73 23.16 6.83
N VAL A 383 -4.13 22.86 8.06
CA VAL A 383 -4.12 23.85 9.16
C VAL A 383 -2.71 24.32 9.46
N LYS A 384 -1.70 23.44 9.44
CA LYS A 384 -0.28 23.80 9.61
C LYS A 384 0.17 24.80 8.55
N LEU A 385 -0.11 24.51 7.27
CA LEU A 385 0.19 25.41 6.15
C LEU A 385 -0.50 26.77 6.30
N LEU A 386 -1.76 26.79 6.75
CA LEU A 386 -2.53 28.02 6.95
C LEU A 386 -2.11 28.80 8.20
N SER A 387 -1.52 28.15 9.20
CA SER A 387 -0.99 28.78 10.41
C SER A 387 0.45 29.25 10.29
N ASP A 388 1.10 28.95 9.17
CA ASP A 388 2.49 29.30 8.95
C ASP A 388 2.66 30.81 8.78
N LEU A 389 3.60 31.39 9.54
CA LEU A 389 3.78 32.84 9.67
C LEU A 389 4.36 33.47 8.40
N GLU A 390 4.96 32.65 7.53
CA GLU A 390 5.53 33.11 6.27
C GLU A 390 4.48 33.51 5.23
N PHE A 391 3.23 33.08 5.42
CA PHE A 391 2.14 33.30 4.49
C PHE A 391 1.03 34.16 5.13
N SER A 392 0.40 35.02 4.31
CA SER A 392 -0.78 35.79 4.74
C SER A 392 -2.04 35.19 4.11
N PRO A 393 -2.73 34.26 4.80
CA PRO A 393 -3.92 33.62 4.24
C PRO A 393 -5.10 34.60 4.14
N PRO A 394 -5.89 34.54 3.05
CA PRO A 394 -7.16 35.26 2.97
C PRO A 394 -8.10 34.91 4.12
N SER A 395 -8.95 35.87 4.55
CA SER A 395 -9.90 35.70 5.67
C SER A 395 -10.80 34.46 5.55
N VAL A 396 -11.15 34.06 4.32
CA VAL A 396 -11.92 32.83 4.05
C VAL A 396 -11.16 31.57 4.49
N LEU A 397 -9.85 31.49 4.23
CA LEU A 397 -9.03 30.34 4.63
C LEU A 397 -8.78 30.32 6.14
N VAL A 398 -8.65 31.49 6.78
CA VAL A 398 -8.57 31.60 8.25
C VAL A 398 -9.85 31.07 8.90
N SER A 399 -11.03 31.45 8.37
CA SER A 399 -12.31 30.94 8.84
C SER A 399 -12.45 29.43 8.66
N ARG A 400 -11.85 28.88 7.59
CA ARG A 400 -11.82 27.43 7.33
C ARG A 400 -10.90 26.72 8.32
N ALA A 401 -9.70 27.23 8.56
CA ALA A 401 -8.80 26.67 9.57
C ALA A 401 -9.47 26.61 10.95
N ALA A 402 -10.18 27.67 11.34
CA ALA A 402 -10.97 27.69 12.57
C ALA A 402 -12.08 26.63 12.58
N LYS A 403 -12.80 26.41 11.47
CA LYS A 403 -13.80 25.33 11.35
C LYS A 403 -13.19 23.95 11.48
N ILE A 404 -12.03 23.71 10.87
CA ILE A 404 -11.31 22.43 10.97
C ILE A 404 -10.86 22.19 12.42
N GLN A 405 -10.35 23.21 13.10
CA GLN A 405 -9.98 23.11 14.52
C GLN A 405 -11.22 22.90 15.42
N GLN A 406 -12.34 23.53 15.11
CA GLN A 406 -13.61 23.31 15.81
C GLN A 406 -14.18 21.91 15.61
N ALA A 407 -13.78 21.19 14.56
CA ALA A 407 -14.21 19.80 14.34
C ALA A 407 -13.71 18.85 15.45
N SER A 408 -12.58 19.17 16.09
CA SER A 408 -12.06 18.46 17.26
C SER A 408 -12.84 18.74 18.55
N SER A 409 -13.81 19.67 18.53
CA SER A 409 -14.62 19.98 19.71
C SER A 409 -15.67 18.89 19.99
N SER A 410 -15.97 18.69 21.28
CA SER A 410 -16.96 17.71 21.76
C SER A 410 -18.39 17.95 21.29
N LYS A 411 -18.69 19.15 20.76
CA LYS A 411 -20.00 19.53 20.21
C LYS A 411 -20.14 19.19 18.73
N THR A 412 -19.12 19.47 17.93
CA THR A 412 -19.18 19.26 16.47
C THR A 412 -18.82 17.83 16.08
N ARG A 413 -17.92 17.17 16.85
CA ARG A 413 -17.53 15.76 16.68
C ARG A 413 -17.22 15.36 15.23
N GLY A 414 -16.25 16.01 14.60
CA GLY A 414 -15.83 15.74 13.23
C GLY A 414 -16.60 16.50 12.15
N LEU A 415 -16.10 16.41 10.91
CA LEU A 415 -16.63 17.09 9.72
C LEU A 415 -17.52 16.15 8.89
N LEU A 416 -18.64 16.68 8.38
CA LEU A 416 -19.62 15.96 7.56
C LEU A 416 -19.62 16.40 6.08
N ASN A 417 -19.90 17.69 5.82
CA ASN A 417 -20.17 18.22 4.47
C ASN A 417 -19.23 19.36 4.02
N ASP A 418 -18.32 19.81 4.88
CA ASP A 418 -17.31 20.83 4.59
C ASP A 418 -15.89 20.23 4.66
N LEU A 419 -15.74 18.97 4.22
CA LEU A 419 -14.49 18.21 4.25
C LEU A 419 -13.48 18.76 3.22
N PHE A 420 -13.98 19.06 2.02
CA PHE A 420 -13.19 19.49 0.88
C PHE A 420 -13.31 20.99 0.64
N MET A 421 -12.44 21.53 -0.21
CA MET A 421 -12.59 22.88 -0.73
C MET A 421 -13.79 22.94 -1.70
N PRO A 422 -14.60 24.00 -1.65
CA PRO A 422 -15.67 24.17 -2.62
C PRO A 422 -15.08 24.45 -4.00
N SER A 423 -15.88 24.23 -5.06
CA SER A 423 -15.50 24.62 -6.42
C SER A 423 -15.21 26.12 -6.53
N VAL A 424 -14.57 26.56 -7.63
CA VAL A 424 -14.30 27.98 -7.91
C VAL A 424 -15.58 28.84 -7.83
N GLY A 425 -16.74 28.25 -8.17
CA GLY A 425 -18.06 28.87 -8.01
C GLY A 425 -18.66 28.82 -6.59
N ARG A 426 -17.87 28.44 -5.58
CA ARG A 426 -18.26 28.20 -4.17
C ARG A 426 -19.38 27.16 -3.98
N LYS A 427 -19.64 26.33 -4.98
CA LYS A 427 -20.58 25.20 -4.87
C LYS A 427 -19.92 24.06 -4.08
N ARG A 428 -20.71 23.40 -3.24
CA ARG A 428 -20.29 22.18 -2.55
C ARG A 428 -20.14 21.05 -3.57
N LEU A 429 -19.09 20.26 -3.41
CA LEU A 429 -18.90 19.05 -4.20
C LEU A 429 -19.98 18.04 -3.80
N MET A 430 -20.74 17.55 -4.78
CA MET A 430 -21.78 16.54 -4.61
C MET A 430 -21.48 15.32 -5.48
N LEU A 431 -21.97 14.16 -5.05
CA LEU A 431 -21.83 12.92 -5.81
C LEU A 431 -22.86 12.90 -6.95
N ARG A 432 -22.42 12.55 -8.17
CA ARG A 432 -23.33 12.35 -9.29
C ARG A 432 -24.01 10.98 -9.22
N PRO A 433 -25.14 10.78 -9.92
CA PRO A 433 -25.74 9.47 -10.06
C PRO A 433 -24.78 8.49 -10.76
N GLY A 434 -24.71 7.24 -10.29
CA GLY A 434 -23.90 6.17 -10.93
C GLY A 434 -22.57 5.86 -10.23
N PHE A 435 -22.50 5.98 -8.91
CA PHE A 435 -21.30 5.66 -8.14
C PHE A 435 -20.99 4.16 -8.16
N SER A 436 -19.88 3.80 -8.80
CA SER A 436 -19.55 2.40 -9.13
C SER A 436 -19.18 1.52 -7.94
N PHE A 437 -19.00 2.08 -6.74
CA PHE A 437 -18.63 1.32 -5.54
C PHE A 437 -19.83 0.92 -4.67
N TRP A 438 -21.04 1.42 -4.97
CA TRP A 438 -22.26 1.07 -4.25
C TRP A 438 -23.23 0.31 -5.16
N ASP A 439 -23.60 -0.90 -4.73
CA ASP A 439 -24.53 -1.76 -5.48
C ASP A 439 -26.01 -1.53 -5.09
N PHE A 440 -26.29 -0.51 -4.28
CA PHE A 440 -27.63 -0.20 -3.78
C PHE A 440 -28.13 1.16 -4.27
N GLY A 441 -29.44 1.32 -4.36
CA GLY A 441 -30.08 2.60 -4.70
C GLY A 441 -29.90 3.62 -3.58
N TYR A 442 -29.45 4.82 -3.93
CA TYR A 442 -29.21 5.92 -3.00
C TYR A 442 -29.83 7.22 -3.52
N ASP A 443 -30.19 8.13 -2.61
CA ASP A 443 -30.60 9.49 -2.98
C ASP A 443 -29.37 10.42 -3.02
N PRO A 444 -28.98 10.96 -4.20
CA PRO A 444 -27.86 11.90 -4.35
C PRO A 444 -27.93 13.11 -3.43
N ARG A 445 -29.12 13.54 -2.99
CA ARG A 445 -29.31 14.74 -2.16
C ARG A 445 -29.11 14.48 -0.67
N GLY A 446 -29.28 13.24 -0.22
CA GLY A 446 -29.11 12.85 1.18
C GLY A 446 -27.67 12.52 1.56
N ILE A 447 -26.78 12.32 0.57
CA ILE A 447 -25.42 11.83 0.78
C ILE A 447 -24.50 12.93 1.31
N SER A 448 -23.77 12.59 2.36
CA SER A 448 -22.73 13.47 2.90
C SER A 448 -21.38 13.25 2.23
N GLN A 449 -20.52 14.27 2.24
CA GLN A 449 -19.13 14.11 1.78
C GLN A 449 -18.37 13.08 2.63
N GLY A 450 -18.73 12.95 3.91
CA GLY A 450 -18.18 11.95 4.84
C GLY A 450 -18.46 10.51 4.40
N ASP A 451 -19.63 10.24 3.83
CA ASP A 451 -19.99 8.91 3.33
C ASP A 451 -19.08 8.47 2.17
N VAL A 452 -18.85 9.38 1.21
CA VAL A 452 -17.99 9.12 0.05
C VAL A 452 -16.53 8.99 0.50
N TYR A 453 -16.06 9.90 1.36
CA TYR A 453 -14.70 9.84 1.90
C TYR A 453 -14.43 8.54 2.66
N THR A 454 -15.39 8.09 3.47
CA THR A 454 -15.30 6.81 4.19
C THR A 454 -15.19 5.66 3.21
N THR A 455 -16.04 5.62 2.19
CA THR A 455 -16.01 4.56 1.17
C THR A 455 -14.63 4.47 0.49
N ILE A 456 -14.12 5.59 -0.01
CA ILE A 456 -12.82 5.63 -0.70
C ILE A 456 -11.67 5.26 0.26
N SER A 457 -11.71 5.75 1.49
CA SER A 457 -10.71 5.41 2.51
C SER A 457 -10.68 3.91 2.82
N LEU A 458 -11.85 3.25 2.87
CA LEU A 458 -11.95 1.80 3.06
C LEU A 458 -11.44 1.01 1.86
N VAL A 459 -11.67 1.47 0.63
CA VAL A 459 -11.13 0.86 -0.59
C VAL A 459 -9.60 0.97 -0.61
N LEU A 460 -9.04 2.15 -0.33
CA LEU A 460 -7.59 2.34 -0.24
C LEU A 460 -6.98 1.50 0.88
N HIS A 461 -7.66 1.40 2.03
CA HIS A 461 -7.24 0.54 3.13
C HIS A 461 -7.17 -0.93 2.70
N ALA A 462 -8.21 -1.43 2.02
CA ALA A 462 -8.22 -2.78 1.47
C ALA A 462 -7.07 -3.01 0.48
N LEU A 463 -6.78 -2.03 -0.39
CA LEU A 463 -5.65 -2.10 -1.33
C LEU A 463 -4.29 -2.10 -0.64
N ARG A 464 -4.13 -1.42 0.50
CA ARG A 464 -2.89 -1.44 1.30
C ARG A 464 -2.68 -2.80 1.99
N HIS A 465 -3.77 -3.42 2.45
CA HIS A 465 -3.74 -4.73 3.11
C HIS A 465 -3.89 -5.93 2.15
N GLY A 466 -4.11 -5.69 0.85
CA GLY A 466 -4.31 -6.70 -0.20
C GLY A 466 -3.10 -7.61 -0.52
N GLY A 467 -2.13 -7.74 0.40
CA GLY A 467 -0.94 -8.57 0.22
C GLY A 467 -0.04 -8.15 -0.94
N ARG A 468 0.92 -9.00 -1.32
CA ARG A 468 1.82 -8.81 -2.47
C ARG A 468 1.20 -9.24 -3.80
N GLU A 469 -0.13 -9.15 -3.94
CA GLU A 469 -0.76 -9.32 -5.26
C GLU A 469 -0.37 -8.13 -6.16
N ASP A 470 -0.41 -8.30 -7.49
CA ASP A 470 -0.09 -7.25 -8.46
C ASP A 470 -0.97 -5.99 -8.29
N ARG A 471 -2.08 -6.10 -7.54
CA ARG A 471 -3.06 -5.03 -7.29
C ARG A 471 -3.08 -4.53 -5.83
N SER A 472 -1.92 -4.29 -5.22
CA SER A 472 -1.87 -3.69 -3.87
C SER A 472 -1.09 -2.39 -3.84
N LEU A 473 -1.34 -1.55 -2.84
CA LEU A 473 -0.61 -0.29 -2.58
C LEU A 473 0.55 -0.47 -1.59
N GLY A 474 0.97 -1.72 -1.34
CA GLY A 474 2.11 -2.02 -0.47
C GLY A 474 3.42 -1.42 -1.00
N GLN A 475 4.15 -0.73 -0.15
CA GLN A 475 5.45 -0.14 -0.46
C GLN A 475 6.58 -1.10 -0.07
N PHE A 476 7.57 -1.27 -0.95
CA PHE A 476 8.78 -2.06 -0.70
C PHE A 476 10.03 -1.29 -1.16
N ASP A 477 11.22 -1.65 -0.67
CA ASP A 477 12.45 -0.87 -0.89
C ASP A 477 12.80 -0.62 -2.36
N HIS A 478 12.60 -1.63 -3.22
CA HIS A 478 12.88 -1.56 -4.66
C HIS A 478 11.61 -1.42 -5.53
N VAL A 479 10.43 -1.42 -4.91
CA VAL A 479 9.14 -1.38 -5.61
C VAL A 479 8.26 -0.33 -4.97
N ARG A 480 8.05 0.77 -5.69
CA ARG A 480 7.11 1.83 -5.33
C ARG A 480 5.83 1.63 -6.10
N ARG A 481 4.71 1.68 -5.39
CA ARG A 481 3.39 1.57 -6.00
C ARG A 481 2.65 2.88 -5.80
N VAL A 482 2.25 3.50 -6.90
CA VAL A 482 1.59 4.82 -6.90
C VAL A 482 0.21 4.68 -7.50
N ILE A 483 -0.72 5.55 -7.12
CA ILE A 483 -2.03 5.61 -7.76
C ILE A 483 -1.81 6.11 -9.20
N SER A 484 -2.42 5.45 -10.19
CA SER A 484 -2.28 5.90 -11.59
C SER A 484 -2.96 7.26 -11.79
N PRO A 485 -2.33 8.23 -12.49
CA PRO A 485 -2.97 9.51 -12.85
C PRO A 485 -4.31 9.33 -13.57
N ARG A 486 -4.43 8.27 -14.37
CA ARG A 486 -5.66 7.87 -15.09
C ARG A 486 -6.85 7.59 -14.17
N CYS A 487 -6.63 7.35 -12.87
CA CYS A 487 -7.73 7.27 -11.90
C CYS A 487 -8.50 8.59 -11.86
N PHE A 488 -7.82 9.72 -11.92
CA PHE A 488 -8.45 11.04 -11.86
C PHE A 488 -9.21 11.38 -13.15
N GLU A 489 -8.78 10.86 -14.30
CA GLU A 489 -9.53 10.99 -15.56
C GLU A 489 -10.81 10.13 -15.58
N ARG A 490 -10.77 8.94 -14.98
CA ARG A 490 -11.93 8.03 -14.94
C ARG A 490 -13.01 8.50 -13.96
N PHE A 491 -12.60 9.03 -12.81
CA PHE A 491 -13.53 9.56 -11.82
C PHE A 491 -13.83 11.04 -12.11
N ASN A 492 -14.92 11.29 -12.83
CA ASN A 492 -15.36 12.65 -13.18
C ASN A 492 -15.98 13.42 -12.00
N ASP A 493 -16.18 12.78 -10.85
CA ASP A 493 -16.76 13.39 -9.65
C ASP A 493 -15.70 14.08 -8.81
N GLY A 494 -15.84 15.39 -8.61
CA GLY A 494 -14.92 16.17 -7.79
C GLY A 494 -14.82 15.66 -6.34
N VAL A 495 -15.91 15.13 -5.77
CA VAL A 495 -15.91 14.54 -4.42
C VAL A 495 -15.01 13.30 -4.36
N ILE A 496 -15.02 12.45 -5.38
CA ILE A 496 -14.22 11.21 -5.41
C ILE A 496 -12.75 11.58 -5.56
N GLN A 497 -12.42 12.46 -6.51
CA GLN A 497 -11.06 12.95 -6.71
C GLN A 497 -10.50 13.57 -5.42
N ALA A 498 -11.27 14.45 -4.78
CA ALA A 498 -10.91 15.07 -3.50
C ALA A 498 -10.75 14.05 -2.37
N SER A 499 -11.63 13.04 -2.32
CA SER A 499 -11.55 11.95 -1.35
C SER A 499 -10.26 11.13 -1.52
N ILE A 500 -9.88 10.79 -2.76
CA ILE A 500 -8.64 10.07 -3.05
C ILE A 500 -7.43 10.89 -2.61
N LEU A 501 -7.37 12.18 -2.97
CA LEU A 501 -6.26 13.06 -2.59
C LEU A 501 -6.06 13.14 -1.08
N ARG A 502 -7.16 13.26 -0.32
CA ARG A 502 -7.12 13.36 1.14
C ARG A 502 -6.84 12.03 1.81
N ALA A 503 -7.35 10.91 1.30
CA ALA A 503 -7.23 9.58 1.90
C ALA A 503 -5.91 8.86 1.55
N ALA A 504 -5.26 9.23 0.45
CA ALA A 504 -3.97 8.65 0.03
C ALA A 504 -2.84 8.99 1.02
N HIS A 505 -1.80 8.15 1.05
CA HIS A 505 -0.53 8.51 1.67
C HIS A 505 0.32 9.34 0.70
N PRO A 506 1.20 10.26 1.18
CA PRO A 506 2.06 11.04 0.30
C PRO A 506 2.89 10.20 -0.66
N VAL A 507 3.37 9.04 -0.20
CA VAL A 507 4.15 8.08 -1.00
C VAL A 507 3.33 7.47 -2.14
N GLU A 508 2.00 7.36 -1.98
CA GLU A 508 1.10 6.81 -3.01
C GLU A 508 0.81 7.82 -4.14
N LEU A 509 1.10 9.11 -3.91
CA LEU A 509 0.90 10.22 -4.85
C LEU A 509 2.24 10.93 -5.17
N ASP A 510 3.35 10.23 -5.00
CA ASP A 510 4.68 10.73 -5.35
C ASP A 510 5.04 10.34 -6.79
N TYR A 511 4.77 11.25 -7.72
CA TYR A 511 5.09 11.07 -9.13
C TYR A 511 6.48 11.61 -9.48
N SER A 512 7.20 12.21 -8.54
CA SER A 512 8.55 12.74 -8.79
C SER A 512 9.58 11.66 -9.11
N ILE A 513 9.26 10.39 -8.81
CA ILE A 513 10.14 9.23 -9.01
C ILE A 513 10.22 8.84 -10.50
N SER A 514 9.24 9.22 -11.32
CA SER A 514 9.20 8.88 -12.75
C SER A 514 8.71 10.05 -13.60
N ASP A 515 9.54 10.51 -14.53
CA ASP A 515 9.20 11.59 -15.45
C ASP A 515 7.93 11.29 -16.25
N SER A 516 7.78 10.05 -16.74
CA SER A 516 6.59 9.63 -17.49
C SER A 516 5.27 9.78 -16.72
N LEU A 517 5.26 9.41 -15.44
CA LEU A 517 4.07 9.54 -14.59
C LEU A 517 3.83 11.00 -14.18
N SER A 518 4.91 11.77 -14.03
CA SER A 518 4.82 13.21 -13.79
C SER A 518 4.22 13.96 -14.99
N GLU A 519 4.57 13.57 -16.21
CA GLU A 519 3.98 14.10 -17.45
C GLU A 519 2.49 13.73 -17.57
N GLU A 520 2.13 12.46 -17.36
CA GLU A 520 0.71 12.05 -17.37
C GLU A 520 -0.11 12.86 -16.35
N MET A 521 0.41 13.01 -15.12
CA MET A 521 -0.29 13.80 -14.09
C MET A 521 -0.31 15.30 -14.41
N HIS A 522 0.72 15.83 -15.06
CA HIS A 522 0.76 17.22 -15.53
C HIS A 522 -0.38 17.47 -16.54
N GLU A 523 -0.60 16.58 -17.51
CA GLU A 523 -1.70 16.70 -18.48
C GLU A 523 -3.09 16.68 -17.81
N VAL A 524 -3.27 15.80 -16.82
CA VAL A 524 -4.50 15.74 -16.02
C VAL A 524 -4.74 17.07 -15.30
N LEU A 525 -3.73 17.60 -14.60
CA LEU A 525 -3.83 18.89 -13.90
C LEU A 525 -4.11 20.04 -14.87
N ARG A 526 -3.43 20.07 -16.02
CA ARG A 526 -3.64 21.09 -17.05
C ARG A 526 -5.09 21.09 -17.55
N THR A 527 -5.66 19.90 -17.76
CA THR A 527 -7.05 19.73 -18.17
C THR A 527 -8.01 20.25 -17.09
N LEU A 528 -7.81 19.85 -15.83
CA LEU A 528 -8.64 20.29 -14.70
C LEU A 528 -8.57 21.80 -14.45
N PHE A 529 -7.38 22.40 -14.56
CA PHE A 529 -7.19 23.84 -14.34
C PHE A 529 -7.75 24.70 -15.48
N ASN A 530 -7.69 24.22 -16.72
CA ASN A 530 -8.38 24.84 -17.85
C ASN A 530 -9.90 24.76 -17.71
N GLN A 531 -10.40 23.61 -17.25
CA GLN A 531 -11.84 23.34 -17.09
C GLN A 531 -12.39 23.74 -15.71
N ARG A 532 -11.66 24.54 -14.92
CA ARG A 532 -11.98 24.91 -13.52
C ARG A 532 -13.34 25.56 -13.27
N ARG A 533 -13.97 26.13 -14.30
CA ARG A 533 -15.32 26.73 -14.22
C ARG A 533 -16.44 25.77 -14.59
N THR A 534 -16.09 24.61 -15.15
CA THR A 534 -17.02 23.57 -15.56
C THR A 534 -17.11 22.49 -14.49
N GLU A 535 -18.09 21.61 -14.64
CA GLU A 535 -18.33 20.50 -13.72
C GLU A 535 -17.17 19.48 -13.69
N VAL A 536 -16.34 19.43 -14.74
CA VAL A 536 -15.18 18.53 -14.81
C VAL A 536 -14.04 19.00 -13.88
N GLY A 537 -13.85 20.32 -13.77
CA GLY A 537 -12.78 20.94 -12.98
C GLY A 537 -13.18 21.32 -11.55
N GLU A 538 -14.24 20.73 -10.99
CA GLU A 538 -14.77 21.12 -9.67
C GLU A 538 -13.74 20.96 -8.54
N ALA A 539 -12.88 19.94 -8.61
CA ALA A 539 -11.85 19.64 -7.60
C ALA A 539 -10.54 20.44 -7.78
N ALA A 540 -10.46 21.40 -8.72
CA ALA A 540 -9.21 22.09 -9.05
C ALA A 540 -8.51 22.74 -7.83
N ILE A 541 -9.29 23.33 -6.91
CA ILE A 541 -8.73 23.94 -5.69
C ILE A 541 -8.16 22.86 -4.77
N GLU A 542 -8.77 21.69 -4.70
CA GLU A 542 -8.31 20.57 -3.88
C GLU A 542 -6.96 20.02 -4.37
N PHE A 543 -6.76 19.94 -5.69
CA PHE A 543 -5.47 19.58 -6.27
C PHE A 543 -4.38 20.61 -5.91
N LEU A 544 -4.71 21.90 -5.88
CA LEU A 544 -3.77 22.93 -5.41
C LEU A 544 -3.43 22.77 -3.92
N VAL A 545 -4.41 22.44 -3.07
CA VAL A 545 -4.13 22.16 -1.66
C VAL A 545 -3.23 20.93 -1.53
N ALA A 546 -3.47 19.87 -2.33
CA ALA A 546 -2.65 18.67 -2.32
C ALA A 546 -1.19 18.96 -2.75
N LEU A 547 -0.98 19.82 -3.76
CA LEU A 547 0.35 20.28 -4.16
C LEU A 547 1.00 21.12 -3.05
N ALA A 548 0.29 22.11 -2.51
CA ALA A 548 0.82 23.03 -1.50
C ALA A 548 1.14 22.33 -0.17
N THR A 549 0.40 21.27 0.19
CA THR A 549 0.67 20.47 1.40
C THR A 549 1.72 19.38 1.17
N GLY A 550 2.27 19.23 -0.04
CA GLY A 550 3.24 18.19 -0.40
C GLY A 550 2.66 16.77 -0.42
N GLN A 551 1.33 16.65 -0.43
CA GLN A 551 0.58 15.41 -0.52
C GLN A 551 0.65 14.83 -1.94
N LEU A 552 0.65 15.70 -2.95
CA LEU A 552 0.88 15.38 -4.36
C LEU A 552 2.24 15.95 -4.76
N ARG A 553 3.13 15.12 -5.32
CA ARG A 553 4.48 15.53 -5.72
C ARG A 553 4.71 15.23 -7.20
N LEU A 554 5.27 16.22 -7.91
CA LEU A 554 5.63 16.16 -9.32
C LEU A 554 7.08 16.64 -9.48
N THR A 555 7.66 16.44 -10.66
CA THR A 555 8.97 17.01 -10.97
C THR A 555 8.91 18.53 -11.02
N GLN A 556 10.01 19.19 -10.61
CA GLN A 556 10.09 20.65 -10.55
C GLN A 556 9.82 21.31 -11.92
N SER A 557 10.25 20.68 -13.01
CA SER A 557 10.00 21.14 -14.39
C SER A 557 8.49 21.20 -14.70
N CYS A 558 7.74 20.15 -14.36
CA CYS A 558 6.29 20.09 -14.58
C CYS A 558 5.52 21.07 -13.70
N ILE A 559 6.02 21.38 -12.51
CA ILE A 559 5.40 22.37 -11.61
C ILE A 559 5.68 23.79 -12.12
N GLY A 560 6.90 24.05 -12.61
CA GLY A 560 7.28 25.35 -13.20
C GLY A 560 6.40 25.73 -14.38
N THR A 561 6.14 24.79 -15.29
CA THR A 561 5.26 25.03 -16.45
C THR A 561 3.82 25.32 -16.02
N LEU A 562 3.26 24.58 -15.06
CA LEU A 562 1.93 24.87 -14.53
C LEU A 562 1.87 26.23 -13.81
N TYR A 563 2.92 26.60 -13.09
CA TYR A 563 3.01 27.90 -12.43
C TYR A 563 2.97 29.04 -13.45
N GLU A 564 3.77 28.97 -14.52
CA GLU A 564 3.79 29.97 -15.57
C GLU A 564 2.42 30.10 -16.28
N GLU A 565 1.78 28.97 -16.57
CA GLU A 565 0.48 28.94 -17.25
C GLU A 565 -0.67 29.48 -16.39
N PHE A 566 -0.70 29.20 -15.08
CA PHE A 566 -1.91 29.41 -14.26
C PHE A 566 -1.77 30.38 -13.08
N ALA A 567 -0.56 30.79 -12.70
CA ALA A 567 -0.38 31.72 -11.56
C ALA A 567 -0.96 33.11 -11.86
N ASN A 568 -0.79 33.60 -13.09
CA ASN A 568 -1.19 34.97 -13.48
C ASN A 568 -2.63 35.08 -14.03
N VAL A 569 -3.28 33.95 -14.33
CA VAL A 569 -4.54 33.92 -15.10
C VAL A 569 -5.78 34.16 -14.23
N THR A 570 -5.65 34.23 -12.90
CA THR A 570 -6.81 34.07 -12.00
C THR A 570 -6.94 35.21 -10.97
N GLN A 571 -8.12 35.85 -10.94
CA GLN A 571 -8.49 36.91 -9.97
C GLN A 571 -8.92 36.38 -8.58
N SER A 572 -8.81 35.06 -8.32
CA SER A 572 -9.22 34.48 -7.03
C SER A 572 -8.07 34.57 -6.02
N SER A 573 -8.32 35.25 -4.89
CA SER A 573 -7.34 35.38 -3.80
C SER A 573 -6.91 34.03 -3.21
N ILE A 574 -7.80 33.03 -3.23
CA ILE A 574 -7.49 31.67 -2.75
C ILE A 574 -6.53 30.96 -3.71
N TRP A 575 -6.72 31.13 -5.02
CA TRP A 575 -5.89 30.50 -6.04
C TRP A 575 -4.47 31.04 -6.00
N HIS A 576 -4.34 32.36 -5.93
CA HIS A 576 -3.04 33.03 -5.83
C HIS A 576 -2.27 32.63 -4.56
N PHE A 577 -2.96 32.54 -3.43
CA PHE A 577 -2.35 32.10 -2.16
C PHE A 577 -1.68 30.72 -2.28
N TYR A 578 -2.39 29.71 -2.79
CA TYR A 578 -1.80 28.37 -2.89
C TYR A 578 -0.65 28.29 -3.90
N TRP A 579 -0.69 29.05 -5.00
CA TRP A 579 0.43 29.13 -5.94
C TRP A 579 1.67 29.81 -5.35
N GLU A 580 1.49 30.85 -4.52
CA GLU A 580 2.59 31.46 -3.77
C GLU A 580 3.19 30.48 -2.75
N CYS A 581 2.37 29.68 -2.06
CA CYS A 581 2.86 28.59 -1.23
C CYS A 581 3.69 27.59 -2.04
N ILE A 582 3.16 27.10 -3.17
CA ILE A 582 3.86 26.14 -4.04
C ILE A 582 5.19 26.72 -4.54
N ARG A 583 5.21 27.99 -4.95
CA ARG A 583 6.43 28.65 -5.43
C ARG A 583 7.52 28.67 -4.37
N ARG A 584 7.19 29.04 -3.14
CA ARG A 584 8.17 29.11 -2.05
C ARG A 584 8.64 27.74 -1.58
N THR A 585 7.72 26.77 -1.50
CA THR A 585 8.02 25.45 -0.96
C THR A 585 8.71 24.50 -1.94
N ILE A 586 8.52 24.69 -3.27
CA ILE A 586 8.98 23.72 -4.28
C ILE A 586 9.89 24.32 -5.35
N LEU A 587 9.64 25.56 -5.79
CA LEU A 587 10.40 26.19 -6.88
C LEU A 587 11.60 27.01 -6.39
N LEU A 588 11.58 27.45 -5.12
CA LEU A 588 12.66 28.21 -4.48
C LEU A 588 13.49 27.40 -3.48
N SER A 589 13.07 26.15 -3.21
CA SER A 589 13.77 25.15 -2.40
C SER A 589 14.66 24.27 -3.28
#